data_AF-A0A0L0QL18-F1
#
_entry.id   AF-A0A0L0QL18-F1
#
_cell.length_a   1.000
_cell.length_b   1.000
_cell.length_c   1.000
_cell.angle_alpha   90.00
_cell.angle_beta   90.00
_cell.angle_gamma   90.00
#
_symmetry.space_group_name_H-M   'P 1'
#
loop_
_entity.id
_entity.type
_entity.pdbx_description
1 polymer ?
#
loop_
_entity_poly.entity_id
_entity_poly.type
_entity_poly.pdbx_seq_one_letter_code
_entity_poly.pdbx_strand_id
1 'polypeptide(L)'
;MLSNAIVMVTIILVINIVYVSLSTVRMILTLKGRRYIASFVSMFEIVIYVLGLGLVLDNLNEIQNLIAYAIGFGIGVICGSMIEEKLALGYITVNVISSNPDISFTKQLRDKGYGVTSWYAYGMEGDRLSMQILTPRKYELRLYETIKQIDPKAFIIAYEPKQIHGGFWVKQVRKGRLMNPKKKAEAELKQQQVKTSEQKGQK
;
A
#
# COMPACT_ATOMS: atom_id res chain seq x y z
N MET A 1 -38.89 17.38 20.75
CA MET A 1 -39.20 16.11 20.07
C MET A 1 -38.29 15.88 18.86
N LEU A 2 -38.30 16.73 17.82
CA LEU A 2 -37.43 16.60 16.63
C LEU A 2 -35.91 16.58 16.91
N SER A 3 -35.44 17.37 17.89
CA SER A 3 -34.01 17.38 18.26
C SER A 3 -33.53 16.01 18.75
N ASN A 4 -34.36 15.27 19.49
CA ASN A 4 -34.01 13.94 19.99
C ASN A 4 -33.98 12.91 18.84
N ALA A 5 -34.89 13.02 17.87
CA ALA A 5 -34.91 12.15 16.69
C ALA A 5 -33.66 12.37 15.82
N ILE A 6 -33.28 13.62 15.55
CA ILE A 6 -32.08 13.95 14.76
C ILE A 6 -30.81 13.47 15.47
N VAL A 7 -30.73 13.67 16.79
CA VAL A 7 -29.61 13.17 17.60
C VAL A 7 -29.52 11.65 17.50
N MET A 8 -30.66 10.96 17.60
CA MET A 8 -30.69 9.52 17.53
C MET A 8 -30.26 8.98 16.15
N VAL A 9 -30.80 9.55 15.07
CA VAL A 9 -30.42 9.23 13.68
C VAL A 9 -28.92 9.44 13.48
N THR A 10 -28.36 10.53 14.02
CA THR A 10 -26.93 10.83 13.92
C THR A 10 -26.08 9.80 14.66
N ILE A 11 -26.49 9.39 15.86
CA ILE A 11 -25.80 8.34 16.64
C ILE A 11 -25.81 7.01 15.89
N ILE A 12 -26.97 6.60 15.33
CA ILE A 12 -27.10 5.37 14.53
C ILE A 12 -26.18 5.42 13.31
N LEU A 13 -26.09 6.56 12.65
CA LEU A 13 -25.23 6.75 11.49
C LEU A 13 -23.75 6.62 11.87
N VAL A 14 -23.30 7.30 12.94
CA VAL A 14 -21.90 7.29 13.38
C VAL A 14 -21.49 5.90 13.86
N ILE A 15 -22.31 5.24 14.69
CA ILE A 15 -21.98 3.90 15.21
C ILE A 15 -21.88 2.88 14.06
N ASN A 16 -22.71 3.01 13.03
CA ASN A 16 -22.64 2.15 11.85
C ASN A 16 -21.41 2.39 11.01
N ILE A 17 -21.05 3.65 10.76
CA ILE A 17 -19.81 3.97 10.03
C ILE A 17 -18.61 3.35 10.75
N VAL A 18 -18.55 3.49 12.08
CA VAL A 18 -17.47 2.91 12.89
C VAL A 18 -17.49 1.38 12.82
N TYR A 19 -18.65 0.76 13.01
CA TYR A 19 -18.82 -0.70 12.92
C TYR A 19 -18.33 -1.24 11.58
N VAL A 20 -18.84 -0.71 10.46
CA VAL A 20 -18.51 -1.19 9.12
C VAL A 20 -17.04 -0.95 8.80
N SER A 21 -16.50 0.22 9.18
CA SER A 21 -15.07 0.51 9.02
C SER A 21 -14.19 -0.49 9.77
N LEU A 22 -14.53 -0.84 11.02
CA LEU A 22 -13.80 -1.84 11.79
C LEU A 22 -13.93 -3.24 11.18
N SER A 23 -15.11 -3.59 10.66
CA SER A 23 -15.34 -4.86 9.97
C SER A 23 -14.45 -5.01 8.74
N THR A 24 -14.32 -3.94 7.94
CA THR A 24 -13.40 -3.88 6.81
C THR A 24 -11.94 -4.05 7.26
N VAL A 25 -11.51 -3.32 8.30
CA VAL A 25 -10.15 -3.43 8.86
C VAL A 25 -9.85 -4.86 9.31
N ARG A 26 -10.77 -5.50 10.04
CA ARG A 26 -10.65 -6.92 10.43
C ARG A 26 -10.49 -7.82 9.20
N MET A 27 -11.31 -7.63 8.18
CA MET A 27 -11.25 -8.44 6.95
C MET A 27 -9.87 -8.33 6.30
N ILE A 28 -9.33 -7.11 6.16
CA ILE A 28 -7.99 -6.87 5.61
C ILE A 28 -6.90 -7.53 6.47
N LEU A 29 -6.96 -7.38 7.80
CA LEU A 29 -6.00 -8.00 8.71
C LEU A 29 -6.00 -9.53 8.59
N THR A 30 -7.17 -10.13 8.40
CA THR A 30 -7.35 -11.58 8.21
C THR A 30 -6.74 -12.03 6.89
N LEU A 31 -7.05 -11.33 5.78
CA LEU A 31 -6.49 -11.61 4.46
C LEU A 31 -4.95 -11.47 4.42
N LYS A 32 -4.39 -10.55 5.21
CA LYS A 32 -2.94 -10.36 5.34
C LYS A 32 -2.29 -11.30 6.37
N GLY A 33 -3.02 -12.28 6.91
CA GLY A 33 -2.50 -13.31 7.81
C GLY A 33 -2.23 -12.83 9.25
N ARG A 34 -2.69 -11.63 9.64
CA ARG A 34 -2.53 -11.06 10.99
C ARG A 34 -3.62 -11.54 11.94
N ARG A 35 -3.79 -12.87 12.04
CA ARG A 35 -4.92 -13.52 12.72
C ARG A 35 -5.17 -13.05 14.15
N TYR A 36 -4.14 -12.90 14.98
CA TYR A 36 -4.31 -12.51 16.38
C TYR A 36 -4.80 -11.07 16.55
N ILE A 37 -4.29 -10.15 15.73
CA ILE A 37 -4.73 -8.75 15.73
C ILE A 37 -6.17 -8.69 15.20
N ALA A 38 -6.48 -9.43 14.13
CA ALA A 38 -7.83 -9.53 13.60
C ALA A 38 -8.82 -10.03 14.66
N SER A 39 -8.49 -11.09 15.40
CA SER A 39 -9.35 -11.62 16.49
C SER A 39 -9.59 -10.59 17.60
N PHE A 40 -8.58 -9.83 18.00
CA PHE A 40 -8.74 -8.78 18.99
C PHE A 40 -9.66 -7.67 18.48
N VAL A 41 -9.47 -7.22 17.24
CA VAL A 41 -10.38 -6.23 16.61
C VAL A 41 -11.81 -6.75 16.55
N SER A 42 -12.02 -8.03 16.17
CA SER A 42 -13.35 -8.65 16.15
C SER A 42 -14.05 -8.63 17.51
N MET A 43 -13.29 -8.74 18.61
CA MET A 43 -13.84 -8.72 19.96
C MET A 43 -14.44 -7.35 20.32
N PHE A 44 -13.83 -6.25 19.88
CA PHE A 44 -14.43 -4.92 20.06
C PHE A 44 -15.52 -4.65 19.03
N GLU A 45 -15.35 -5.11 17.80
CA GLU A 45 -16.33 -4.97 16.73
C GLU A 45 -17.69 -5.55 17.14
N ILE A 46 -17.73 -6.74 17.76
CA ILE A 46 -19.00 -7.35 18.15
C ILE A 46 -19.75 -6.56 19.21
N VAL A 47 -19.06 -5.87 20.12
CA VAL A 47 -19.69 -5.00 21.13
C VAL A 47 -20.35 -3.81 20.44
N ILE A 48 -19.65 -3.17 19.50
CA ILE A 48 -20.19 -2.05 18.72
C ILE A 48 -21.36 -2.51 17.85
N TYR A 49 -21.27 -3.69 17.25
CA TYR A 49 -22.35 -4.28 16.46
C TYR A 49 -23.61 -4.49 17.28
N VAL A 50 -23.52 -5.12 18.46
CA VAL A 50 -24.68 -5.37 19.32
C VAL A 50 -25.31 -4.06 19.79
N LEU A 51 -24.51 -3.06 20.17
CA LEU A 51 -25.00 -1.74 20.57
C LEU A 51 -25.68 -1.02 19.39
N GLY A 52 -25.06 -1.02 18.21
CA GLY A 52 -25.60 -0.37 17.02
C GLY A 52 -26.88 -1.04 16.52
N LEU A 53 -26.92 -2.38 16.51
CA LEU A 53 -28.09 -3.15 16.13
C LEU A 53 -29.25 -2.91 17.10
N GLY A 54 -28.97 -2.92 18.41
CA GLY A 54 -29.98 -2.63 19.44
C GLY A 54 -30.67 -1.29 19.21
N LEU A 55 -29.89 -0.23 18.95
CA LEU A 55 -30.43 1.11 18.68
C LEU A 55 -31.36 1.16 17.46
N VAL A 56 -31.03 0.41 16.41
CA VAL A 56 -31.84 0.36 15.18
C VAL A 56 -33.11 -0.45 15.40
N LEU A 57 -33.00 -1.60 16.09
CA LEU A 57 -34.14 -2.47 16.38
C LEU A 57 -35.16 -1.81 17.31
N ASP A 58 -34.68 -1.07 18.32
CA ASP A 58 -35.54 -0.34 19.24
C ASP A 58 -36.35 0.78 18.55
N ASN A 59 -35.94 1.21 17.35
CA ASN A 59 -36.54 2.33 16.64
C ASN A 59 -36.89 1.99 15.18
N LEU A 60 -37.29 0.73 14.95
CA LEU A 60 -37.76 0.24 13.64
C LEU A 60 -39.02 0.93 13.11
N ASN A 61 -39.82 1.51 14.01
CA ASN A 61 -41.05 2.20 13.64
C ASN A 61 -40.78 3.45 12.79
N GLU A 62 -39.54 3.95 12.78
CA GLU A 62 -39.13 5.13 12.03
C GLU A 62 -38.27 4.74 10.81
N ILE A 63 -38.82 4.90 9.61
CA ILE A 63 -38.11 4.65 8.33
C ILE A 63 -36.81 5.44 8.23
N GLN A 64 -36.75 6.62 8.86
CA GLN A 64 -35.56 7.48 8.88
C GLN A 64 -34.33 6.77 9.46
N ASN A 65 -34.51 5.94 10.50
CA ASN A 65 -33.42 5.20 11.13
C ASN A 65 -32.90 4.09 10.22
N LEU A 66 -33.78 3.43 9.48
CA LEU A 66 -33.40 2.42 8.49
C LEU A 66 -32.60 3.03 7.33
N ILE A 67 -33.03 4.20 6.84
CA ILE A 67 -32.30 4.94 5.80
C ILE A 67 -30.92 5.36 6.32
N ALA A 68 -30.84 5.89 7.54
CA ALA A 68 -29.59 6.29 8.15
C ALA A 68 -28.64 5.11 8.36
N TYR A 69 -29.17 3.93 8.71
CA TYR A 69 -28.40 2.68 8.78
C TYR A 69 -27.83 2.30 7.41
N ALA A 70 -28.65 2.31 6.36
CA ALA A 70 -28.22 1.96 5.00
C ALA A 70 -27.16 2.93 4.45
N ILE A 71 -27.35 4.24 4.65
CA ILE A 71 -26.38 5.27 4.27
C ILE A 71 -25.10 5.14 5.10
N GLY A 72 -25.22 4.97 6.41
CA GLY A 72 -24.09 4.78 7.32
C GLY A 72 -23.27 3.55 6.94
N PHE A 73 -23.93 2.47 6.49
CA PHE A 73 -23.24 1.29 5.97
C PHE A 73 -22.43 1.62 4.71
N GLY A 74 -23.03 2.26 3.71
CA GLY A 74 -22.35 2.65 2.48
C GLY A 74 -21.14 3.56 2.73
N ILE A 75 -21.30 4.59 3.58
CA ILE A 75 -20.20 5.49 3.97
C ILE A 75 -19.13 4.72 4.73
N GLY A 76 -19.52 3.81 5.63
CA GLY A 76 -18.60 2.96 6.38
C GLY A 76 -17.72 2.10 5.48
N VAL A 77 -18.25 1.55 4.39
CA VAL A 77 -17.46 0.79 3.40
C VAL A 77 -16.42 1.68 2.73
N ILE A 78 -16.80 2.90 2.33
CA ILE A 78 -15.87 3.87 1.72
C ILE A 78 -14.77 4.25 2.72
N CYS A 79 -15.14 4.59 3.96
CA CYS A 79 -14.18 4.90 5.02
C CYS A 79 -13.25 3.72 5.32
N GLY A 80 -13.79 2.50 5.41
CA GLY A 80 -13.01 1.27 5.58
C GLY A 80 -12.02 1.04 4.45
N SER A 81 -12.43 1.28 3.20
CA SER A 81 -11.57 1.21 2.02
C SER A 81 -10.45 2.26 2.04
N MET A 82 -10.73 3.49 2.47
CA MET A 82 -9.70 4.52 2.66
C MET A 82 -8.69 4.14 3.76
N ILE A 83 -9.15 3.48 4.82
CA ILE A 83 -8.26 2.96 5.88
C ILE A 83 -7.37 1.84 5.33
N GLU A 84 -7.90 0.95 4.48
CA GLU A 84 -7.12 -0.07 3.77
C GLU A 84 -5.97 0.55 2.99
N GLU A 85 -6.28 1.56 2.17
CA GLU A 85 -5.31 2.21 1.30
C GLU A 85 -4.18 2.85 2.13
N LYS A 86 -4.53 3.51 3.23
CA LYS A 86 -3.56 4.11 4.16
C LYS A 86 -2.72 3.09 4.91
N LEU A 87 -3.29 1.95 5.28
CA LEU A 87 -2.58 0.87 5.94
C LEU A 87 -1.48 0.30 5.03
N ALA A 88 -1.69 0.31 3.71
CA ALA A 88 -0.70 -0.06 2.68
C ALA A 88 0.09 -1.33 3.04
N LEU A 89 -0.62 -2.31 3.63
CA LEU A 89 -0.01 -3.47 4.26
C LEU A 89 0.44 -4.49 3.20
N GLY A 90 1.72 -4.84 3.26
CA GLY A 90 2.31 -5.90 2.47
C GLY A 90 3.27 -5.40 1.40
N TYR A 91 3.55 -6.30 0.47
CA TYR A 91 4.46 -6.07 -0.65
C TYR A 91 3.70 -6.31 -1.94
N ILE A 92 4.16 -5.67 -3.00
CA ILE A 92 3.69 -5.88 -4.36
C ILE A 92 4.90 -6.23 -5.23
N THR A 93 4.66 -7.07 -6.23
CA THR A 93 5.63 -7.39 -7.26
C THR A 93 5.20 -6.70 -8.55
N VAL A 94 5.99 -5.75 -9.01
CA VAL A 94 5.77 -4.98 -10.22
C VAL A 94 6.66 -5.55 -11.33
N ASN A 95 6.05 -6.09 -12.37
CA ASN A 95 6.71 -6.44 -13.61
C ASN A 95 6.65 -5.25 -14.57
N VAL A 96 7.80 -4.86 -15.10
CA VAL A 96 7.96 -3.74 -16.02
C VAL A 96 8.64 -4.25 -17.29
N ILE A 97 8.03 -4.01 -18.43
CA ILE A 97 8.59 -4.32 -19.75
C ILE A 97 8.91 -3.00 -20.44
N SER A 98 10.19 -2.74 -20.67
CA SER A 98 10.65 -1.57 -21.42
C SER A 98 10.90 -1.93 -22.88
N SER A 99 10.59 -0.96 -23.75
CA SER A 99 10.80 -1.07 -25.19
C SER A 99 12.25 -0.83 -25.61
N ASN A 100 13.09 -0.33 -24.71
CA ASN A 100 14.46 0.05 -25.01
C ASN A 100 15.43 -0.68 -24.06
N PRO A 101 16.09 -1.76 -24.52
CA PRO A 101 16.99 -2.56 -23.69
C PRO A 101 18.31 -1.87 -23.33
N ASP A 102 18.67 -0.79 -24.01
CA ASP A 102 19.95 -0.07 -23.81
C ASP A 102 19.88 1.00 -22.70
N ILE A 103 18.68 1.32 -22.21
CA ILE A 103 18.53 2.28 -21.11
C ILE A 103 19.14 1.68 -19.85
N SER A 104 19.87 2.50 -19.10
CA SER A 104 20.37 2.19 -17.75
C SER A 104 19.26 2.06 -16.68
N PHE A 105 18.10 1.54 -17.06
CA PHE A 105 16.86 1.46 -16.30
C PHE A 105 17.07 0.70 -14.98
N THR A 106 17.73 -0.45 -15.07
CA THR A 106 18.05 -1.29 -13.91
C THR A 106 18.98 -0.58 -12.93
N LYS A 107 19.97 0.19 -13.42
CA LYS A 107 20.89 0.95 -12.58
C LYS A 107 20.17 2.08 -11.85
N GLN A 108 19.37 2.88 -12.57
CA GLN A 108 18.62 3.99 -11.98
C GLN A 108 17.65 3.55 -10.88
N LEU A 109 16.98 2.41 -11.07
CA LEU A 109 16.11 1.84 -10.03
C LEU A 109 16.91 1.31 -8.82
N ARG A 110 18.05 0.66 -9.05
CA ARG A 110 18.94 0.18 -7.97
C ARG A 110 19.53 1.33 -7.17
N ASP A 111 19.91 2.42 -7.82
CA ASP A 111 20.42 3.64 -7.17
C ASP A 111 19.36 4.30 -6.28
N LYS A 112 18.07 4.17 -6.65
CA LYS A 112 16.92 4.58 -5.82
C LYS A 112 16.62 3.59 -4.68
N GLY A 113 17.35 2.49 -4.57
CA GLY A 113 17.23 1.49 -3.51
C GLY A 113 16.15 0.44 -3.76
N TYR A 114 15.62 0.34 -4.99
CA TYR A 114 14.74 -0.76 -5.37
C TYR A 114 15.59 -2.00 -5.67
N GLY A 115 15.15 -3.15 -5.16
CA GLY A 115 15.62 -4.42 -5.72
C GLY A 115 15.10 -4.52 -7.16
N VAL A 116 15.91 -5.01 -8.09
CA VAL A 116 15.47 -5.24 -9.47
C VAL A 116 16.15 -6.51 -9.99
N THR A 117 15.33 -7.47 -10.39
CA THR A 117 15.75 -8.61 -11.20
C THR A 117 15.37 -8.30 -12.64
N SER A 118 16.29 -8.48 -13.59
CA SER A 118 16.07 -8.16 -14.99
C SER A 118 16.47 -9.33 -15.88
N TRP A 119 15.74 -9.54 -16.97
CA TRP A 119 16.06 -10.51 -18.01
C TRP A 119 15.68 -9.94 -19.38
N TYR A 120 16.39 -10.40 -20.40
CA TYR A 120 16.04 -10.09 -21.78
C TYR A 120 14.83 -10.93 -22.20
N ALA A 121 13.87 -10.28 -22.85
CA ALA A 121 12.67 -10.89 -23.38
C ALA A 121 12.53 -10.48 -24.85
N TYR A 122 11.82 -11.27 -25.65
CA TYR A 122 11.57 -10.97 -27.04
C TYR A 122 10.09 -10.68 -27.26
N GLY A 123 9.78 -9.52 -27.85
CA GLY A 123 8.44 -9.11 -28.23
C GLY A 123 8.23 -9.14 -29.74
N MET A 124 7.02 -8.80 -30.19
CA MET A 124 6.70 -8.75 -31.62
C MET A 124 7.60 -7.78 -32.40
N GLU A 125 7.97 -6.65 -31.78
CA GLU A 125 8.80 -5.61 -32.40
C GLU A 125 10.29 -5.74 -32.05
N GLY A 126 10.74 -6.91 -31.54
CA GLY A 126 12.14 -7.18 -31.21
C GLY A 126 12.44 -7.25 -29.71
N ASP A 127 13.71 -7.02 -29.35
CA ASP A 127 14.22 -7.19 -27.99
C ASP A 127 13.58 -6.22 -26.99
N ARG A 128 13.26 -6.76 -25.81
CA ARG A 128 12.65 -6.05 -24.69
C ARG A 128 13.42 -6.34 -23.41
N LEU A 129 13.46 -5.35 -22.52
CA LEU A 129 13.99 -5.54 -21.19
C LEU A 129 12.83 -5.74 -20.22
N SER A 130 12.72 -6.95 -19.67
CA SER A 130 11.74 -7.28 -18.65
C SER A 130 12.38 -7.21 -17.27
N MET A 131 11.69 -6.60 -16.33
CA MET A 131 12.17 -6.34 -14.97
C MET A 131 11.10 -6.70 -13.95
N GLN A 132 11.52 -7.33 -12.87
CA GLN A 132 10.67 -7.62 -11.71
C GLN A 132 11.17 -6.84 -10.49
N ILE A 133 10.24 -6.14 -9.86
CA ILE A 133 10.47 -5.19 -8.78
C ILE A 133 9.53 -5.51 -7.62
N LEU A 134 10.03 -6.09 -6.53
CA LEU A 134 9.31 -6.19 -5.26
C LEU A 134 9.48 -4.89 -4.45
N THR A 135 8.37 -4.22 -4.16
CA THR A 135 8.34 -2.98 -3.36
C THR A 135 7.23 -3.06 -2.30
N PRO A 136 7.33 -2.38 -1.15
CA PRO A 136 6.19 -2.16 -0.28
C PRO A 136 5.05 -1.49 -1.03
N ARG A 137 3.81 -1.88 -0.73
CA ARG A 137 2.61 -1.29 -1.34
C ARG A 137 2.57 0.24 -1.17
N LYS A 138 3.04 0.74 -0.03
CA LYS A 138 3.15 2.19 0.24
C LYS A 138 3.99 2.97 -0.79
N TYR A 139 4.93 2.32 -1.47
CA TYR A 139 5.82 2.96 -2.45
C TYR A 139 5.43 2.68 -3.90
N GLU A 140 4.29 2.02 -4.15
CA GLU A 140 3.79 1.67 -5.48
C GLU A 140 3.67 2.88 -6.41
N LEU A 141 2.90 3.89 -5.99
CA LEU A 141 2.67 5.09 -6.80
C LEU A 141 3.97 5.79 -7.19
N ARG A 142 4.90 5.90 -6.23
CA ARG A 142 6.22 6.50 -6.45
C ARG A 142 7.09 5.68 -7.41
N LEU A 143 6.97 4.35 -7.36
CA LEU A 143 7.65 3.47 -8.31
C LEU A 143 7.07 3.68 -9.72
N TYR A 144 5.76 3.81 -9.87
CA TYR A 144 5.13 4.10 -11.17
C TYR A 144 5.56 5.44 -11.74
N GLU A 145 5.58 6.50 -10.93
CA GLU A 145 6.10 7.81 -11.36
C GLU A 145 7.56 7.72 -11.81
N THR A 146 8.39 7.00 -11.04
CA THR A 146 9.79 6.77 -11.38
C THR A 146 9.93 6.02 -12.70
N ILE A 147 9.16 4.96 -12.91
CA ILE A 147 9.19 4.17 -14.16
C ILE A 147 8.78 5.05 -15.35
N LYS A 148 7.67 5.80 -15.23
CA LYS A 148 7.16 6.68 -16.29
C LYS A 148 8.13 7.81 -16.63
N GLN A 149 8.89 8.31 -15.66
CA GLN A 149 9.95 9.30 -15.89
C GLN A 149 11.13 8.72 -16.69
N ILE A 150 11.46 7.44 -16.50
CA ILE A 150 12.58 6.79 -17.18
C ILE A 150 12.16 6.34 -18.58
N ASP A 151 10.99 5.69 -18.70
CA ASP A 151 10.41 5.24 -19.97
C ASP A 151 8.89 5.44 -19.95
N PRO A 152 8.37 6.47 -20.64
CA PRO A 152 6.94 6.71 -20.74
C PRO A 152 6.16 5.60 -21.46
N LYS A 153 6.85 4.77 -22.28
CA LYS A 153 6.26 3.65 -23.02
C LYS A 153 6.41 2.32 -22.28
N ALA A 154 6.91 2.32 -21.04
CA ALA A 154 7.04 1.11 -20.26
C ALA A 154 5.66 0.51 -19.93
N PHE A 155 5.54 -0.80 -20.16
CA PHE A 155 4.37 -1.55 -19.77
C PHE A 155 4.54 -2.07 -18.34
N ILE A 156 3.56 -1.83 -17.47
CA ILE A 156 3.64 -2.11 -16.03
C ILE A 156 2.49 -3.01 -15.62
N ILE A 157 2.80 -4.11 -14.94
CA ILE A 157 1.80 -4.98 -14.28
C ILE A 157 2.21 -5.19 -12.83
N ALA A 158 1.28 -5.08 -11.89
CA ALA A 158 1.51 -5.39 -10.49
C ALA A 158 0.72 -6.61 -10.02
N TYR A 159 1.36 -7.40 -9.16
CA TYR A 159 0.79 -8.59 -8.52
C TYR A 159 0.99 -8.52 -7.01
N GLU A 160 0.01 -9.00 -6.25
CA GLU A 160 0.14 -9.14 -4.80
C GLU A 160 0.63 -10.54 -4.41
N PRO A 161 1.88 -10.69 -3.92
CA PRO A 161 2.36 -11.96 -3.38
C PRO A 161 1.61 -12.31 -2.08
N LYS A 162 1.05 -13.53 -2.02
CA LYS A 162 0.40 -14.05 -0.80
C LYS A 162 1.38 -14.43 0.31
N GLN A 163 2.51 -15.04 -0.06
CA GLN A 163 3.55 -15.45 0.87
C GLN A 163 4.94 -15.18 0.26
N ILE A 164 5.86 -14.66 1.08
CA ILE A 164 7.24 -14.38 0.67
C ILE A 164 8.15 -15.14 1.63
N HIS A 165 8.94 -16.06 1.08
CA HIS A 165 9.93 -16.84 1.83
C HIS A 165 11.33 -16.55 1.28
N GLY A 166 12.25 -16.16 2.16
CA GLY A 166 13.65 -15.91 1.79
C GLY A 166 13.88 -14.69 0.89
N GLY A 167 15.13 -14.48 0.46
CA GLY A 167 15.53 -13.45 -0.50
C GLY A 167 16.11 -12.16 0.10
N PHE A 168 17.11 -11.57 -0.59
CA PHE A 168 17.74 -10.27 -0.27
C PHE A 168 16.71 -9.14 -0.13
N TRP A 169 15.65 -9.22 -0.93
CA TRP A 169 14.49 -8.33 -0.94
C TRP A 169 13.84 -8.16 0.44
N VAL A 170 13.67 -9.23 1.20
CA VAL A 170 13.03 -9.17 2.53
C VAL A 170 13.92 -8.47 3.54
N LYS A 171 15.25 -8.54 3.40
CA LYS A 171 16.20 -7.91 4.35
C LYS A 171 16.37 -6.41 4.15
N GLN A 172 16.36 -5.92 2.91
CA GLN A 172 16.48 -4.48 2.63
C GLN A 172 15.17 -3.74 2.85
N VAL A 173 14.05 -4.33 2.42
CA VAL A 173 12.74 -3.69 2.51
C VAL A 173 12.21 -3.71 3.96
N ARG A 174 12.40 -4.80 4.72
CA ARG A 174 12.03 -4.88 6.15
C ARG A 174 12.89 -3.99 7.06
N LYS A 175 14.08 -3.56 6.61
CA LYS A 175 14.92 -2.58 7.33
C LYS A 175 14.57 -1.12 7.01
N GLY A 176 13.50 -0.84 6.27
CA GLY A 176 13.11 0.52 5.91
C GLY A 176 14.18 1.27 5.11
N ARG A 177 15.02 0.56 4.36
CA ARG A 177 16.19 1.13 3.66
C ARG A 177 15.87 1.75 2.30
N LEU A 178 14.61 1.73 1.87
CA LEU A 178 14.15 2.51 0.73
C LEU A 178 14.30 3.99 1.08
N MET A 179 15.19 4.68 0.36
CA MET A 179 15.41 6.12 0.47
C MET A 179 15.79 6.59 1.88
N ASN A 180 16.92 6.10 2.41
CA ASN A 180 17.53 6.71 3.59
C ASN A 180 18.50 7.84 3.15
N PRO A 181 18.13 9.14 3.25
CA PRO A 181 18.91 10.25 2.71
C PRO A 181 20.32 10.35 3.31
N LYS A 182 20.51 9.92 4.55
CA LYS A 182 21.83 9.90 5.21
C LYS A 182 22.87 9.03 4.48
N LYS A 183 22.43 7.93 3.84
CA LYS A 183 23.36 7.04 3.12
C LYS A 183 23.62 7.45 1.68
N LYS A 184 22.71 8.21 1.06
CA LYS A 184 22.97 8.82 -0.25
C LYS A 184 24.11 9.85 -0.12
N ALA A 185 24.06 10.67 0.92
CA ALA A 185 25.15 11.58 1.27
C ALA A 185 26.47 10.85 1.57
N GLU A 186 26.46 9.76 2.37
CA GLU A 186 27.67 8.97 2.63
C GLU A 186 28.24 8.29 1.36
N ALA A 187 27.40 7.85 0.43
CA ALA A 187 27.82 7.25 -0.83
C ALA A 187 28.41 8.30 -1.79
N GLU A 188 27.81 9.49 -1.87
CA GLU A 188 28.30 10.63 -2.65
C GLU A 188 29.63 11.16 -2.09
N LEU A 189 29.76 11.24 -0.75
CA LEU A 189 31.01 11.61 -0.06
C LEU A 189 32.14 10.60 -0.31
N LYS A 190 31.84 9.29 -0.27
CA LYS A 190 32.85 8.27 -0.59
C LYS A 190 33.28 8.31 -2.05
N GLN A 191 32.37 8.59 -2.99
CA GLN A 191 32.72 8.74 -4.40
C GLN A 191 33.55 10.01 -4.67
N GLN A 192 33.29 11.11 -3.95
CA GLN A 192 34.14 12.31 -4.03
C GLN A 192 35.53 12.09 -3.43
N GLN A 193 35.63 11.35 -2.31
CA GLN A 193 36.92 11.03 -1.70
C GLN A 193 37.79 10.14 -2.61
N VAL A 194 37.20 9.15 -3.28
CA VAL A 194 37.92 8.27 -4.22
C VAL A 194 38.42 9.05 -5.44
N LYS A 195 37.59 9.94 -6.03
CA LYS A 195 38.01 10.81 -7.14
C LYS A 195 39.10 11.82 -6.75
N THR A 196 39.08 12.30 -5.51
CA THR A 196 40.10 13.24 -4.99
C THR A 196 41.43 12.53 -4.70
N SER A 197 41.41 11.25 -4.30
CA SER A 197 42.62 10.44 -4.13
C SER A 197 43.26 10.03 -5.45
N GLU A 198 42.47 9.77 -6.51
CA GLU A 198 43.00 9.44 -7.84
C GLU A 198 43.70 10.63 -8.50
N GLN A 199 43.19 11.86 -8.31
CA GLN A 199 43.82 13.08 -8.84
C GLN A 199 45.10 13.50 -8.10
N LYS A 200 45.30 13.05 -6.85
CA LYS A 200 46.54 13.31 -6.09
C LYS A 200 47.64 12.27 -6.34
N GLY A 201 47.32 11.11 -6.92
CA GLY A 201 48.29 10.06 -7.28
C GLY A 201 48.92 10.21 -8.66
N GLN A 202 48.54 11.24 -9.43
CA GLN A 202 49.05 11.54 -10.78
C GLN A 202 49.90 12.82 -10.85
N LYS A 203 50.32 13.39 -9.71
CA LYS A 203 51.31 14.48 -9.64
C LYS A 203 52.61 14.01 -9.01
#